data_AF-A0A917P6M7-F1
#
_entry.id   AF-A0A917P6M7-F1
#
_cell.length_a   1.000
_cell.length_b   1.000
_cell.length_c   1.000
_cell.angle_alpha   90.00
_cell.angle_beta   90.00
_cell.angle_gamma   90.00
#
_symmetry.space_group_name_H-M   'P 1'
#
loop_
_entity.id
_entity.type
_entity.pdbx_description
1 polymer ?
#
loop_
_entity_poly.entity_id
_entity_poly.type
_entity_poly.pdbx_seq_one_letter_code
_entity_poly.pdbx_strand_id
1 'polypeptide(L)'
;MARVTHLTRTLLLPLTLMALTPSALATGIRGTLGNPGDVARLMGRTDSVFVLFGSFTQSSVVGRGELKDGQFFLDIPDRQALKLQPFEACDGVSPSQPIRVYQTETILLYNQQLNRAIGPLIQADSAKDPTLVVRWMYSDRPATVSGRCTGLNTRYDLTLKAGWNAVLAATSASGIGQTYTNVHQALPYWLNGDFRFDRARSTLPAAFFDAPRTLTR
;
A
#
# COMPACT_ATOMS: atom_id res chain seq x y z
N MET A 1 57.63 51.14 31.39
CA MET A 1 56.37 50.72 32.06
C MET A 1 55.28 50.65 31.02
N ALA A 2 54.89 49.45 30.57
CA ALA A 2 53.85 49.26 29.57
C ALA A 2 52.78 48.30 30.15
N ARG A 3 51.53 48.75 30.18
CA ARG A 3 50.35 48.01 30.67
C ARG A 3 49.95 46.96 29.64
N VAL A 4 49.80 45.71 30.09
CA VAL A 4 49.16 44.64 29.33
C VAL A 4 47.69 44.59 29.72
N THR A 5 46.81 44.95 28.79
CA THR A 5 45.35 44.80 28.90
C THR A 5 44.95 43.40 28.39
N HIS A 6 44.42 42.56 29.28
CA HIS A 6 43.79 41.29 28.92
C HIS A 6 42.36 41.55 28.42
N LEU A 7 42.09 41.22 27.14
CA LEU A 7 40.75 41.13 26.58
C LEU A 7 40.20 39.71 26.82
N THR A 8 39.23 39.61 27.71
CA THR A 8 38.46 38.39 27.97
C THR A 8 37.47 38.17 26.82
N ARG A 9 37.70 37.14 26.01
CA ARG A 9 36.86 36.79 24.85
C ARG A 9 35.80 35.77 25.28
N THR A 10 34.58 36.22 25.52
CA THR A 10 33.42 35.38 25.83
C THR A 10 33.03 34.57 24.58
N LEU A 11 33.26 33.26 24.59
CA LEU A 11 32.78 32.34 23.56
C LEU A 11 31.26 32.12 23.75
N LEU A 12 30.44 32.66 22.85
CA LEU A 12 29.04 32.28 22.70
C LEU A 12 28.98 30.96 21.92
N LEU A 13 28.56 29.89 22.57
CA LEU A 13 28.24 28.59 21.96
C LEU A 13 26.91 28.72 21.20
N PRO A 14 26.84 28.54 19.87
CA PRO A 14 25.57 28.48 19.18
C PRO A 14 24.90 27.14 19.49
N LEU A 15 23.79 27.19 20.23
CA LEU A 15 22.89 26.06 20.46
C LEU A 15 22.19 25.73 19.13
N THR A 16 22.82 24.90 18.29
CA THR A 16 22.17 24.34 17.10
C THR A 16 21.03 23.44 17.53
N LEU A 17 19.80 23.94 17.47
CA LEU A 17 18.58 23.12 17.47
C LEU A 17 18.73 22.10 16.33
N MET A 18 18.97 20.84 16.69
CA MET A 18 18.72 19.72 15.78
C MET A 18 17.22 19.75 15.47
N ALA A 19 16.87 20.29 14.31
CA ALA A 19 15.57 20.07 13.70
C ALA A 19 15.44 18.55 13.51
N LEU A 20 14.69 17.90 14.40
CA LEU A 20 14.18 16.55 14.20
C LEU A 20 13.31 16.61 12.94
N THR A 21 13.91 16.33 11.79
CA THR A 21 13.17 16.06 10.57
C THR A 21 12.24 14.88 10.89
N PRO A 22 10.92 15.00 10.71
CA PRO A 22 10.03 13.88 10.90
C PRO A 22 10.46 12.76 9.95
N SER A 23 11.01 11.69 10.52
CA SER A 23 11.34 10.48 9.80
C SER A 23 10.06 9.98 9.14
N ALA A 24 10.05 9.94 7.82
CA ALA A 24 8.95 9.39 7.03
C ALA A 24 8.74 7.92 7.46
N LEU A 25 7.59 7.64 8.07
CA LEU A 25 7.22 6.31 8.54
C LEU A 25 6.65 5.52 7.37
N ALA A 26 7.52 4.76 6.68
CA ALA A 26 7.11 3.84 5.64
C ALA A 26 5.91 2.98 6.10
N THR A 27 4.89 2.85 5.24
CA THR A 27 3.75 1.98 5.55
C THR A 27 4.07 0.56 5.15
N GLY A 28 4.12 -0.35 6.14
CA GLY A 28 4.32 -1.78 5.90
C GLY A 28 3.00 -2.52 5.70
N ILE A 29 2.91 -3.34 4.65
CA ILE A 29 1.86 -4.35 4.50
C ILE A 29 2.45 -5.72 4.87
N ARG A 30 1.87 -6.35 5.89
CA ARG A 30 2.13 -7.74 6.25
C ARG A 30 1.01 -8.63 5.73
N GLY A 31 1.34 -9.80 5.21
CA GLY A 31 0.36 -10.76 4.71
C GLY A 31 0.78 -12.21 4.84
N THR A 32 -0.22 -13.08 4.84
CA THR A 32 -0.08 -14.54 4.79
C THR A 32 -0.97 -15.05 3.66
N LEU A 33 -0.44 -15.99 2.86
CA LEU A 33 -1.18 -16.63 1.78
C LEU A 33 -2.21 -17.61 2.33
N GLY A 34 -3.46 -17.51 1.86
CA GLY A 34 -4.52 -18.45 2.20
C GLY A 34 -4.46 -19.77 1.42
N ASN A 35 -3.90 -19.75 0.20
CA ASN A 35 -3.76 -20.92 -0.68
C ASN A 35 -2.31 -21.09 -1.20
N PRO A 36 -1.32 -21.33 -0.31
CA PRO A 36 0.09 -21.45 -0.71
C PRO A 36 0.34 -22.60 -1.71
N GLY A 37 -0.50 -23.65 -1.70
CA GLY A 37 -0.41 -24.74 -2.67
C GLY A 37 -0.68 -24.31 -4.12
N ASP A 38 -1.64 -23.41 -4.34
CA ASP A 38 -1.90 -22.86 -5.68
C ASP A 38 -0.76 -21.98 -6.17
N VAL A 39 -0.20 -21.17 -5.26
CA VAL A 39 0.99 -20.37 -5.53
C VAL A 39 2.16 -21.26 -5.92
N ALA A 40 2.45 -22.33 -5.16
CA ALA A 40 3.51 -23.27 -5.48
C ALA A 40 3.30 -23.94 -6.85
N ARG A 41 2.08 -24.39 -7.14
CA ARG A 41 1.71 -25.02 -8.41
C ARG A 41 1.92 -24.11 -9.62
N LEU A 42 1.45 -22.86 -9.54
CA LEU A 42 1.52 -21.92 -10.67
C LEU A 42 2.91 -21.29 -10.82
N MET A 43 3.58 -21.03 -9.69
CA MET A 43 4.94 -20.49 -9.70
C MET A 43 5.98 -21.54 -10.10
N GLY A 44 5.73 -22.83 -9.84
CA GLY A 44 6.65 -23.94 -10.11
C GLY A 44 7.73 -24.10 -9.04
N ARG A 45 8.37 -23.00 -8.63
CA ARG A 45 9.25 -22.92 -7.47
C ARG A 45 8.99 -21.63 -6.69
N THR A 46 9.19 -21.66 -5.38
CA THR A 46 8.84 -20.56 -4.46
C THR A 46 10.05 -19.81 -3.90
N ASP A 47 11.26 -20.26 -4.17
CA ASP A 47 12.47 -19.51 -3.85
C ASP A 47 12.61 -18.31 -4.81
N SER A 48 13.04 -17.17 -4.26
CA SER A 48 13.18 -15.89 -4.98
C SER A 48 11.87 -15.33 -5.56
N VAL A 49 10.77 -15.47 -4.81
CA VAL A 49 9.48 -14.83 -5.13
C VAL A 49 9.36 -13.48 -4.41
N PHE A 50 9.07 -12.44 -5.20
CA PHE A 50 8.74 -11.12 -4.69
C PHE A 50 7.24 -10.89 -4.72
N VAL A 51 6.74 -10.20 -3.71
CA VAL A 51 5.40 -9.62 -3.68
C VAL A 51 5.51 -8.20 -4.19
N LEU A 52 4.75 -7.87 -5.23
CA LEU A 52 4.75 -6.56 -5.88
C LEU A 52 3.39 -5.92 -5.65
N PHE A 53 3.36 -4.74 -5.04
CA PHE A 53 2.17 -3.94 -4.90
C PHE A 53 2.14 -2.91 -6.03
N GLY A 54 1.21 -3.03 -6.98
CA GLY A 54 1.29 -2.40 -8.28
C GLY A 54 0.09 -1.52 -8.67
N SER A 55 0.40 -0.55 -9.52
CA SER A 55 -0.53 0.21 -10.35
C SER A 55 -0.42 -0.28 -11.79
N PHE A 56 -1.48 -0.81 -12.40
CA PHE A 56 -1.45 -1.06 -13.84
C PHE A 56 -1.71 0.24 -14.60
N THR A 57 -2.62 1.07 -14.10
CA THR A 57 -2.91 2.40 -14.69
C THR A 57 -1.72 3.35 -14.73
N GLN A 58 -0.84 3.33 -13.71
CA GLN A 58 0.37 4.16 -13.70
C GLN A 58 1.63 3.41 -14.14
N SER A 59 1.51 2.12 -14.48
CA SER A 59 2.64 1.26 -14.82
C SER A 59 3.77 1.33 -13.79
N SER A 60 3.43 1.27 -12.50
CA SER A 60 4.38 1.51 -11.41
C SER A 60 4.22 0.48 -10.29
N VAL A 61 5.32 0.02 -9.71
CA VAL A 61 5.29 -0.71 -8.44
C VAL A 61 5.45 0.27 -7.29
N VAL A 62 4.46 0.25 -6.40
CA VAL A 62 4.41 1.10 -5.22
C VAL A 62 5.04 0.45 -4.00
N GLY A 63 5.09 -0.88 -3.92
CA GLY A 63 5.75 -1.57 -2.82
C GLY A 63 6.30 -2.93 -3.24
N ARG A 64 7.34 -3.39 -2.55
CA ARG A 64 7.98 -4.68 -2.83
C ARG A 64 8.35 -5.39 -1.53
N GLY A 65 8.13 -6.68 -1.50
CA GLY A 65 8.52 -7.56 -0.40
C GLY A 65 8.99 -8.92 -0.91
N GLU A 66 9.61 -9.71 -0.04
CA GLU A 66 9.90 -11.12 -0.32
C GLU A 66 8.78 -12.00 0.23
N LEU A 67 8.43 -13.05 -0.51
CA LEU A 67 7.57 -14.13 -0.02
C LEU A 67 8.46 -15.24 0.56
N LYS A 68 8.25 -15.56 1.85
CA LYS A 68 8.95 -16.64 2.56
C LYS A 68 7.94 -17.43 3.38
N ASP A 69 7.93 -18.75 3.22
CA ASP A 69 7.06 -19.67 3.98
C ASP A 69 5.57 -19.26 3.97
N GLY A 70 5.10 -18.78 2.81
CA GLY A 70 3.72 -18.33 2.64
C GLY A 70 3.41 -16.97 3.29
N GLN A 71 4.39 -16.30 3.86
CA GLN A 71 4.26 -14.99 4.50
C GLN A 71 5.07 -13.94 3.73
N PHE A 72 4.63 -12.69 3.81
CA PHE A 72 5.37 -11.57 3.26
C PHE A 72 5.21 -10.32 4.10
N PHE A 73 6.20 -9.45 3.93
CA PHE A 73 6.15 -8.07 4.35
C PHE A 73 6.66 -7.23 3.20
N LEU A 74 5.89 -6.23 2.79
CA LEU A 74 6.29 -5.25 1.79
C LEU A 74 6.23 -3.86 2.42
N ASP A 75 7.26 -3.08 2.15
CA ASP A 75 7.28 -1.67 2.51
C ASP A 75 6.76 -0.83 1.34
N ILE A 76 5.91 0.13 1.66
CA ILE A 76 5.47 1.16 0.72
C ILE A 76 6.21 2.45 1.07
N PRO A 77 7.09 2.96 0.20
CA PRO A 77 7.76 4.23 0.42
C PRO A 77 6.73 5.36 0.52
N ASP A 78 6.89 6.23 1.52
CA ASP A 78 6.01 7.40 1.69
C ASP A 78 6.16 8.42 0.56
N ARG A 79 7.34 8.46 -0.08
CA ARG A 79 7.65 9.34 -1.20
C ARG A 79 7.66 8.54 -2.49
N GLN A 80 6.50 8.46 -3.11
CA GLN A 80 6.36 8.10 -4.51
C GLN A 80 5.64 9.19 -5.26
N ALA A 81 6.00 9.38 -6.53
CA ALA A 81 5.27 10.24 -7.43
C ALA A 81 3.94 9.56 -7.81
N LEU A 82 2.99 9.56 -6.89
CA LEU A 82 1.64 9.04 -7.11
C LEU A 82 0.85 10.09 -7.90
N LYS A 83 0.22 9.68 -9.01
CA LYS A 83 -0.78 10.53 -9.67
C LYS A 83 -2.07 10.49 -8.85
N LEU A 84 -2.24 11.51 -8.01
CA LEU A 84 -3.42 11.66 -7.17
C LEU A 84 -4.58 12.28 -7.96
N GLN A 85 -5.79 11.81 -7.72
CA GLN A 85 -7.04 12.35 -8.29
C GLN A 85 -7.95 12.84 -7.16
N PRO A 86 -8.88 13.78 -7.42
CA PRO A 86 -9.93 14.09 -6.45
C PRO A 86 -10.64 12.81 -5.97
N PHE A 87 -10.99 12.73 -4.69
CA PHE A 87 -11.83 11.63 -4.22
C PHE A 87 -13.24 11.79 -4.79
N GLU A 88 -13.64 10.81 -5.59
CA GLU A 88 -14.98 10.72 -6.17
C GLU A 88 -15.73 9.55 -5.53
N ALA A 89 -16.93 9.84 -5.05
CA ALA A 89 -17.88 8.85 -4.56
C ALA A 89 -19.26 9.12 -5.16
N CYS A 90 -20.15 8.16 -4.96
CA CYS A 90 -21.58 8.32 -5.28
C CYS A 90 -22.21 9.51 -4.53
N ASP A 91 -23.30 10.03 -5.09
CA ASP A 91 -24.13 11.05 -4.44
C ASP A 91 -24.59 10.62 -3.04
N GLY A 92 -24.54 11.52 -2.07
CA GLY A 92 -24.86 11.23 -0.66
C GLY A 92 -23.68 10.71 0.18
N VAL A 93 -22.50 10.60 -0.42
CA VAL A 93 -21.23 10.38 0.28
C VAL A 93 -20.32 11.57 0.04
N SER A 94 -19.68 12.08 1.09
CA SER A 94 -18.74 13.19 0.95
C SER A 94 -17.62 13.09 1.96
N PRO A 95 -16.40 13.52 1.58
CA PRO A 95 -15.35 13.73 2.56
C PRO A 95 -15.66 15.00 3.37
N SER A 96 -15.23 15.02 4.62
CA SER A 96 -15.31 16.21 5.51
C SER A 96 -14.57 17.43 4.96
N GLN A 97 -13.62 17.21 4.06
CA GLN A 97 -12.93 18.23 3.29
C GLN A 97 -12.47 17.65 1.95
N PRO A 98 -12.26 18.46 0.89
CA PRO A 98 -11.70 17.97 -0.36
C PRO A 98 -10.34 17.28 -0.13
N ILE A 99 -10.22 16.05 -0.61
CA ILE A 99 -9.00 15.24 -0.55
C ILE A 99 -8.64 14.74 -1.94
N ARG A 100 -7.35 14.44 -2.14
CA ARG A 100 -6.88 13.73 -3.32
C ARG A 100 -6.38 12.36 -2.93
N VAL A 101 -6.76 11.36 -3.69
CA VAL A 101 -6.48 9.96 -3.41
C VAL A 101 -5.77 9.28 -4.55
N TYR A 102 -5.12 8.16 -4.24
CA TYR A 102 -4.66 7.19 -5.21
C TYR A 102 -5.08 5.80 -4.74
N GLN A 103 -5.73 5.03 -5.61
CA GLN A 103 -6.16 3.67 -5.32
C GLN A 103 -5.24 2.69 -6.03
N THR A 104 -4.74 1.70 -5.31
CA THR A 104 -3.96 0.62 -5.94
C THR A 104 -4.88 -0.44 -6.48
N GLU A 105 -4.47 -1.04 -7.58
CA GLU A 105 -5.31 -2.01 -8.26
C GLU A 105 -5.01 -3.43 -7.83
N THR A 106 -3.73 -3.80 -7.61
CA THR A 106 -3.40 -5.23 -7.46
C THR A 106 -2.06 -5.49 -6.78
N ILE A 107 -2.00 -6.60 -6.04
CA ILE A 107 -0.76 -7.24 -5.62
C ILE A 107 -0.48 -8.44 -6.54
N LEU A 108 0.76 -8.59 -6.99
CA LEU A 108 1.23 -9.71 -7.79
C LEU A 108 2.37 -10.44 -7.08
N LEU A 109 2.59 -11.69 -7.46
CA LEU A 109 3.78 -12.45 -7.12
C LEU A 109 4.68 -12.56 -8.35
N TYR A 110 5.98 -12.34 -8.18
CA TYR A 110 6.97 -12.42 -9.25
C TYR A 110 8.13 -13.33 -8.85
N ASN A 111 8.31 -14.44 -9.57
CA ASN A 111 9.49 -15.28 -9.47
C ASN A 111 10.59 -14.74 -10.39
N GLN A 112 11.67 -14.24 -9.78
CA GLN A 112 12.77 -13.64 -10.52
C GLN A 112 13.56 -14.66 -11.34
N GLN A 113 13.78 -15.88 -10.81
CA GLN A 113 14.57 -16.91 -11.48
C GLN A 113 13.87 -17.46 -12.72
N LEU A 114 12.56 -17.67 -12.64
CA LEU A 114 11.75 -18.16 -13.75
C LEU A 114 11.22 -17.06 -14.66
N ASN A 115 11.47 -15.79 -14.30
CA ASN A 115 10.90 -14.62 -14.97
C ASN A 115 9.38 -14.78 -15.17
N ARG A 116 8.67 -15.11 -14.09
CA ARG A 116 7.24 -15.44 -14.11
C ARG A 116 6.49 -14.58 -13.11
N ALA A 117 5.36 -14.02 -13.52
CA ALA A 117 4.42 -13.35 -12.61
C ALA A 117 3.11 -14.14 -12.52
N ILE A 118 2.51 -14.19 -11.32
CA ILE A 118 1.17 -14.73 -11.08
C ILE A 118 0.39 -13.76 -10.19
N GLY A 119 -0.94 -13.75 -10.29
CA GLY A 119 -1.80 -12.85 -9.53
C GLY A 119 -3.12 -12.62 -10.26
N PRO A 120 -4.01 -11.77 -9.75
CA PRO A 120 -3.85 -10.93 -8.57
C PRO A 120 -3.91 -11.73 -7.26
N LEU A 121 -3.24 -11.22 -6.22
CA LEU A 121 -3.59 -11.52 -4.84
C LEU A 121 -4.70 -10.57 -4.38
N ILE A 122 -5.76 -11.11 -3.80
CA ILE A 122 -6.82 -10.36 -3.12
C ILE A 122 -6.68 -10.55 -1.62
N GLN A 123 -6.83 -9.49 -0.83
CA GLN A 123 -6.89 -9.61 0.63
C GLN A 123 -8.36 -9.75 1.04
N ALA A 124 -8.77 -10.92 1.49
CA ALA A 124 -10.17 -11.21 1.72
C ALA A 124 -10.40 -12.33 2.75
N ASP A 125 -11.63 -12.46 3.23
CA ASP A 125 -12.07 -13.57 4.07
C ASP A 125 -12.16 -14.91 3.32
N SER A 126 -12.38 -14.90 2.01
CA SER A 126 -12.46 -16.11 1.16
C SER A 126 -11.85 -15.88 -0.22
N ALA A 127 -11.37 -16.96 -0.87
CA ALA A 127 -10.83 -16.92 -2.22
C ALA A 127 -11.90 -16.88 -3.33
N LYS A 128 -13.05 -17.52 -3.11
CA LYS A 128 -14.07 -17.73 -4.17
C LYS A 128 -15.24 -16.75 -4.05
N ASP A 129 -15.76 -16.61 -2.84
CA ASP A 129 -16.95 -15.81 -2.57
C ASP A 129 -16.67 -14.88 -1.38
N PRO A 130 -15.80 -13.87 -1.56
CA PRO A 130 -15.42 -12.99 -0.46
C PRO A 130 -16.58 -12.10 -0.04
N THR A 131 -16.87 -12.07 1.27
CA THR A 131 -17.80 -11.09 1.84
C THR A 131 -17.07 -9.89 2.42
N LEU A 132 -15.77 -10.02 2.66
CA LEU A 132 -14.91 -8.96 3.18
C LEU A 132 -13.67 -8.84 2.28
N VAL A 133 -13.44 -7.67 1.70
CA VAL A 133 -12.29 -7.40 0.82
C VAL A 133 -11.57 -6.15 1.29
N VAL A 134 -10.25 -6.24 1.51
CA VAL A 134 -9.42 -5.07 1.80
C VAL A 134 -8.96 -4.42 0.49
N ARG A 135 -9.09 -3.10 0.44
CA ARG A 135 -8.58 -2.23 -0.61
C ARG A 135 -7.63 -1.21 -0.01
N TRP A 136 -6.57 -0.90 -0.72
CA TRP A 136 -5.58 0.07 -0.26
C TRP A 136 -5.72 1.38 -1.02
N MET A 137 -5.72 2.47 -0.28
CA MET A 137 -5.91 3.82 -0.79
C MET A 137 -4.93 4.78 -0.11
N TYR A 138 -4.20 5.55 -0.91
CA TYR A 138 -3.45 6.70 -0.44
C TYR A 138 -4.35 7.93 -0.34
N SER A 139 -4.22 8.73 0.71
CA SER A 139 -4.85 10.05 0.84
C SER A 139 -3.78 11.13 1.05
N ASP A 140 -3.91 12.26 0.35
CA ASP A 140 -2.96 13.38 0.47
C ASP A 140 -3.01 14.09 1.83
N ARG A 141 -4.12 13.93 2.56
CA ARG A 141 -4.33 14.50 3.89
C ARG A 141 -5.32 13.66 4.71
N PRO A 142 -5.41 13.87 6.03
CA PRO A 142 -6.43 13.23 6.84
C PRO A 142 -7.83 13.74 6.49
N ALA A 143 -8.83 12.87 6.50
CA ALA A 143 -10.24 13.25 6.34
C ALA A 143 -11.16 12.11 6.79
N THR A 144 -12.35 12.44 7.25
CA THR A 144 -13.44 11.44 7.32
C THR A 144 -14.21 11.42 6.01
N VAL A 145 -14.65 10.24 5.58
CA VAL A 145 -15.57 10.04 4.45
C VAL A 145 -16.78 9.28 4.97
N SER A 146 -17.95 9.91 4.92
CA SER A 146 -19.16 9.29 5.44
C SER A 146 -20.36 9.59 4.55
N GLY A 147 -21.36 8.71 4.67
CA GLY A 147 -22.63 8.87 3.98
C GLY A 147 -23.14 7.56 3.38
N ARG A 148 -24.23 7.67 2.64
CA ARG A 148 -24.85 6.55 1.92
C ARG A 148 -25.12 7.00 0.50
N CYS A 149 -24.73 6.15 -0.44
CA CYS A 149 -25.04 6.35 -1.84
C CYS A 149 -26.55 6.47 -2.04
N THR A 150 -27.00 7.53 -2.67
CA THR A 150 -28.41 7.74 -3.02
C THR A 150 -28.82 6.68 -4.04
N GLY A 151 -29.94 6.00 -3.79
CA GLY A 151 -30.44 4.93 -4.67
C GLY A 151 -29.66 3.61 -4.60
N LEU A 152 -28.61 3.50 -3.78
CA LEU A 152 -27.83 2.27 -3.61
C LEU A 152 -27.73 1.86 -2.13
N ASN A 153 -27.59 0.56 -1.88
CA ASN A 153 -27.33 0.03 -0.54
C ASN A 153 -25.83 0.07 -0.19
N THR A 154 -25.16 1.17 -0.54
CA THR A 154 -23.73 1.34 -0.31
C THR A 154 -23.48 2.46 0.69
N ARG A 155 -22.72 2.17 1.76
CA ARG A 155 -22.42 3.09 2.85
C ARG A 155 -20.91 3.26 3.02
N TYR A 156 -20.50 4.46 3.39
CA TYR A 156 -19.12 4.79 3.74
C TYR A 156 -19.06 5.29 5.18
N ASP A 157 -18.06 4.82 5.90
CA ASP A 157 -17.70 5.27 7.24
C ASP A 157 -16.19 5.09 7.45
N LEU A 158 -15.42 6.02 6.89
CA LEU A 158 -13.96 5.98 6.83
C LEU A 158 -13.35 7.14 7.60
N THR A 159 -12.29 6.87 8.34
CA THR A 159 -11.33 7.86 8.82
C THR A 159 -9.99 7.61 8.13
N LEU A 160 -9.62 8.52 7.24
CA LEU A 160 -8.38 8.45 6.48
C LEU A 160 -7.30 9.24 7.21
N LYS A 161 -6.11 8.65 7.34
CA LYS A 161 -4.89 9.39 7.62
C LYS A 161 -4.26 9.90 6.32
N ALA A 162 -3.37 10.88 6.42
CA ALA A 162 -2.43 11.15 5.33
C ALA A 162 -1.58 9.90 5.07
N GLY A 163 -1.36 9.56 3.80
CA GLY A 163 -0.65 8.36 3.40
C GLY A 163 -1.57 7.17 3.12
N TRP A 164 -1.03 5.97 3.29
CA TRP A 164 -1.68 4.71 2.94
C TRP A 164 -2.71 4.24 3.98
N ASN A 165 -3.91 3.94 3.52
CA ASN A 165 -5.05 3.49 4.32
C ASN A 165 -5.54 2.13 3.79
N ALA A 166 -5.78 1.19 4.70
CA ALA A 166 -6.49 -0.04 4.40
C ALA A 166 -7.99 0.16 4.66
N VAL A 167 -8.78 -0.06 3.62
CA VAL A 167 -10.25 0.09 3.60
C VAL A 167 -10.87 -1.29 3.45
N LEU A 168 -11.76 -1.66 4.35
CA LEU A 168 -12.55 -2.88 4.29
C LEU A 168 -13.84 -2.60 3.52
N ALA A 169 -14.07 -3.33 2.43
CA ALA A 169 -15.36 -3.42 1.75
C ALA A 169 -16.07 -4.68 2.24
N ALA A 170 -17.22 -4.50 2.90
CA ALA A 170 -18.03 -5.58 3.43
C ALA A 170 -19.34 -5.70 2.65
N THR A 171 -19.56 -6.85 2.03
CA THR A 171 -20.82 -7.22 1.39
C THR A 171 -21.84 -7.60 2.46
N SER A 172 -23.07 -7.06 2.36
CA SER A 172 -24.13 -7.43 3.30
C SER A 172 -24.49 -8.92 3.20
N ALA A 173 -25.04 -9.50 4.27
CA ALA A 173 -25.51 -10.89 4.27
C ALA A 173 -26.57 -11.19 3.19
N SER A 174 -27.32 -10.16 2.76
CA SER A 174 -28.29 -10.27 1.67
C SER A 174 -27.67 -10.26 0.27
N GLY A 175 -26.36 -10.00 0.15
CA GLY A 175 -25.66 -9.75 -1.11
C GLY A 175 -25.96 -8.37 -1.72
N ILE A 176 -27.01 -7.68 -1.27
CA ILE A 176 -27.50 -6.42 -1.85
C ILE A 176 -27.05 -5.25 -0.97
N GLY A 177 -25.76 -4.94 -1.03
CA GLY A 177 -25.18 -3.76 -0.41
C GLY A 177 -23.73 -3.92 0.01
N GLN A 178 -23.05 -2.78 0.15
CA GLN A 178 -21.62 -2.69 0.49
C GLN A 178 -21.41 -1.67 1.61
N THR A 179 -20.58 -1.99 2.59
CA THR A 179 -20.15 -1.03 3.61
C THR A 179 -18.64 -0.88 3.54
N TYR A 180 -18.16 0.35 3.41
CA TYR A 180 -16.75 0.69 3.41
C TYR A 180 -16.35 1.26 4.78
N THR A 181 -15.47 0.57 5.48
CA THR A 181 -14.93 0.98 6.80
C THR A 181 -13.41 0.89 6.83
N ASN A 182 -12.77 1.42 7.87
CA ASN A 182 -11.37 1.12 8.11
C ASN A 182 -11.19 -0.37 8.48
N VAL A 183 -10.09 -0.97 8.02
CA VAL A 183 -9.73 -2.33 8.40
C VAL A 183 -9.47 -2.41 9.90
N HIS A 184 -10.14 -3.35 10.56
CA HIS A 184 -10.01 -3.63 11.99
C HIS A 184 -9.64 -5.09 12.28
N GLN A 185 -9.56 -5.93 11.24
CA GLN A 185 -9.18 -7.33 11.33
C GLN A 185 -8.17 -7.69 10.25
N ALA A 186 -7.26 -8.62 10.56
CA ALA A 186 -6.33 -9.15 9.58
C ALA A 186 -7.05 -10.20 8.71
N LEU A 187 -6.92 -10.05 7.39
CA LEU A 187 -7.44 -11.01 6.41
C LEU A 187 -6.27 -11.62 5.61
N PRO A 188 -6.34 -12.91 5.25
CA PRO A 188 -5.33 -13.55 4.41
C PRO A 188 -5.35 -13.00 2.98
N TYR A 189 -4.28 -13.27 2.25
CA TYR A 189 -4.16 -12.98 0.82
C TYR A 189 -4.39 -14.25 0.02
N TRP A 190 -5.37 -14.22 -0.88
CA TRP A 190 -5.70 -15.33 -1.76
C TRP A 190 -5.19 -15.05 -3.16
N LEU A 191 -4.54 -16.02 -3.77
CA LEU A 191 -4.37 -16.01 -5.21
C LEU A 191 -5.74 -16.20 -5.85
N ASN A 192 -6.21 -15.17 -6.56
CA ASN A 192 -7.50 -15.16 -7.20
C ASN A 192 -7.35 -15.46 -8.69
N GLY A 193 -7.79 -16.65 -9.09
CA GLY A 193 -7.63 -17.18 -10.45
C GLY A 193 -6.28 -17.88 -10.69
N ASP A 194 -6.00 -18.18 -11.95
CA ASP A 194 -4.84 -18.95 -12.41
C ASP A 194 -3.93 -18.16 -13.35
N PHE A 195 -4.10 -16.85 -13.37
CA PHE A 195 -3.41 -15.98 -14.30
C PHE A 195 -1.89 -15.99 -14.07
N ARG A 196 -1.19 -16.23 -15.17
CA ARG A 196 0.25 -16.46 -15.22
C ARG A 196 0.84 -15.79 -16.45
N PHE A 197 1.87 -14.98 -16.21
CA PHE A 197 2.73 -14.45 -17.25
C PHE A 197 4.10 -15.10 -17.20
N ASP A 198 4.34 -15.99 -18.16
CA ASP A 198 5.69 -16.41 -18.48
C ASP A 198 6.41 -15.27 -19.21
N ARG A 199 7.73 -15.15 -19.00
CA ARG A 199 8.55 -14.04 -19.51
C ARG A 199 8.05 -12.66 -19.06
N ALA A 200 7.69 -12.51 -17.79
CA ALA A 200 7.06 -11.30 -17.26
C ALA A 200 7.84 -10.01 -17.57
N ARG A 201 9.18 -10.02 -17.56
CA ARG A 201 10.02 -8.86 -17.92
C ARG A 201 9.86 -8.35 -19.36
N SER A 202 9.39 -9.18 -20.29
CA SER A 202 9.09 -8.74 -21.66
C SER A 202 7.64 -8.32 -21.86
N THR A 203 6.75 -8.66 -20.91
CA THR A 203 5.30 -8.46 -21.04
C THR A 203 4.81 -7.30 -20.19
N LEU A 204 5.35 -7.14 -18.98
CA LEU A 204 5.01 -6.04 -18.08
C LEU A 204 5.96 -4.86 -18.31
N PRO A 205 5.51 -3.61 -18.12
CA PRO A 205 6.36 -2.43 -18.21
C PRO A 205 7.60 -2.56 -17.32
N ALA A 206 8.77 -2.10 -17.79
CA ALA A 206 10.03 -2.19 -17.05
C ALA A 206 9.95 -1.60 -15.63
N ALA A 207 9.17 -0.53 -15.47
CA ALA A 207 8.88 0.12 -14.19
C ALA A 207 8.23 -0.79 -13.12
N PHE A 208 7.67 -1.95 -13.49
CA PHE A 208 7.25 -2.98 -12.53
C PHE A 208 8.42 -3.70 -11.86
N PHE A 209 9.58 -3.74 -12.51
CA PHE A 209 10.76 -4.45 -12.02
C PHE A 209 11.83 -3.51 -11.46
N ASP A 210 11.73 -2.22 -11.78
CA ASP A 210 12.69 -1.17 -11.43
C ASP A 210 12.39 -0.48 -10.10
N ALA A 211 11.47 -1.03 -9.28
CA ALA A 211 11.17 -0.48 -7.96
C ALA A 211 12.48 -0.26 -7.17
N PRO A 212 12.77 0.96 -6.71
CA PRO A 212 14.01 1.26 -6.03
C PRO A 212 14.14 0.32 -4.83
N ARG A 213 15.26 -0.40 -4.75
CA ARG A 213 15.61 -1.19 -3.57
C ARG A 213 15.58 -0.25 -2.37
N THR A 214 14.60 -0.41 -1.48
CA THR A 214 14.45 0.51 -0.34
C THR A 214 15.69 0.41 0.55
N LEU A 215 16.30 1.58 0.77
CA LEU A 215 17.14 2.02 1.89
C LEU A 215 17.81 0.92 2.72
N THR A 216 19.13 0.83 2.57
CA THR A 216 20.05 0.40 3.63
C THR A 216 19.62 1.01 4.96
N ARG A 217 19.29 0.15 5.93
CA ARG A 217 19.18 0.52 7.35
C ARG A 217 20.53 1.01 7.86
#